data_AF-A0A067C788-F1
#
_entry.id   AF-A0A067C788-F1
#
_cell.length_a   1.000
_cell.length_b   1.000
_cell.length_c   1.000
_cell.angle_alpha   90.00
_cell.angle_beta   90.00
_cell.angle_gamma   90.00
#
_symmetry.space_group_name_H-M   'P 1'
#
loop_
_entity.id
_entity.type
_entity.pdbx_description
1 polymer ?
#
loop_
_entity_poly.entity_id
_entity_poly.type
_entity_poly.pdbx_seq_one_letter_code
_entity_poly.pdbx_strand_id
1 'polypeptide(L)'
;MVFGAQATEKAPTIGARRPMTASTIDRAPPAQTSVARPESACFAKLRCHMARRPPPPHTLARAAEHQAASQAYLRRSAAKKKLDDQAFAEQLHLEQQQMKDRLITKIEQANARTKYLDTDRVYSLVQDVYGQYAIGAQRSGDARFRVLDLDVFEREYRRLVTTSRLEATGSCGDLTVLRRHPPHSDHMRKSLVHIMNATTQLAEALDEQLLAMQRKGWNTSAMGHHES
;
A
#
# COMPACT_ATOMS: atom_id res chain seq x y z
N MET A 1 -44.16 5.72 -59.88
CA MET A 1 -44.89 7.00 -59.77
C MET A 1 -45.27 7.21 -58.31
N VAL A 2 -44.84 8.35 -57.75
CA VAL A 2 -45.44 9.16 -56.65
C VAL A 2 -45.61 8.48 -55.27
N PHE A 3 -44.76 8.71 -54.26
CA PHE A 3 -44.55 9.87 -53.36
C PHE A 3 -45.66 10.17 -52.33
N GLY A 4 -45.25 10.31 -51.06
CA GLY A 4 -45.93 11.03 -49.97
C GLY A 4 -46.37 10.14 -48.80
N ALA A 5 -46.19 10.45 -47.51
CA ALA A 5 -45.68 11.65 -46.86
C ALA A 5 -45.25 11.32 -45.40
N GLN A 6 -44.54 12.28 -44.82
CA GLN A 6 -43.91 12.30 -43.50
C GLN A 6 -44.89 12.53 -42.33
N ALA A 7 -44.48 12.07 -41.13
CA ALA A 7 -44.70 12.73 -39.82
C ALA A 7 -43.72 12.07 -38.82
N THR A 8 -42.58 12.64 -38.40
CA THR A 8 -42.33 13.75 -37.45
C THR A 8 -43.15 13.69 -36.16
N GLU A 9 -42.57 13.15 -35.07
CA GLU A 9 -42.62 13.82 -33.76
C GLU A 9 -41.58 13.30 -32.74
N LYS A 10 -40.66 14.22 -32.39
CA LYS A 10 -40.11 14.56 -31.07
C LYS A 10 -39.33 13.51 -30.25
N ALA A 11 -38.01 13.73 -30.29
CA ALA A 11 -37.05 13.35 -29.26
C ALA A 11 -37.33 14.01 -27.89
N PRO A 12 -37.08 13.33 -26.76
CA PRO A 12 -36.91 14.00 -25.48
C PRO A 12 -35.49 14.57 -25.36
N THR A 13 -35.43 15.91 -25.36
CA THR A 13 -34.27 16.73 -24.99
C THR A 13 -33.85 16.43 -23.54
N ILE A 14 -32.70 15.77 -23.36
CA ILE A 14 -31.99 15.74 -22.08
C ILE A 14 -30.74 16.59 -22.25
N GLY A 15 -30.66 17.62 -21.39
CA GLY A 15 -29.77 18.77 -21.50
C GLY A 15 -28.31 18.40 -21.68
N ALA A 16 -27.69 19.10 -22.64
CA ALA A 16 -26.26 19.19 -22.82
C ALA A 16 -25.59 19.64 -21.50
N ARG A 17 -24.96 18.68 -20.81
CA ARG A 17 -23.98 19.01 -19.78
C ARG A 17 -22.74 19.53 -20.50
N ARG A 18 -22.49 20.82 -20.27
CA ARG A 18 -21.34 21.58 -20.78
C ARG A 18 -20.03 20.81 -20.57
N PRO A 19 -19.08 20.90 -21.51
CA PRO A 19 -17.71 20.49 -21.24
C PRO A 19 -17.18 21.36 -20.09
N MET A 20 -16.78 20.73 -18.98
CA MET A 20 -15.98 21.43 -17.98
C MET A 20 -14.63 21.69 -18.63
N THR A 21 -14.47 22.91 -19.13
CA THR A 21 -13.17 23.48 -19.40
C THR A 21 -12.37 23.37 -18.11
N ALA A 22 -11.18 22.76 -18.21
CA ALA A 22 -10.16 22.87 -17.20
C ALA A 22 -9.87 24.36 -17.02
N SER A 23 -10.51 24.96 -16.02
CA SER A 23 -10.21 26.31 -15.58
C SER A 23 -8.80 26.25 -15.02
N THR A 24 -7.85 26.78 -15.80
CA THR A 24 -6.58 27.31 -15.34
C THR A 24 -6.82 27.99 -14.00
N ILE A 25 -6.39 27.34 -12.93
CA ILE A 25 -6.29 27.96 -11.61
C ILE A 25 -5.08 28.89 -11.73
N ASP A 26 -5.28 30.04 -12.35
CA ASP A 26 -4.43 31.21 -12.18
C ASP A 26 -4.83 31.82 -10.83
N ARG A 27 -4.48 31.11 -9.76
CA ARG A 27 -4.63 31.59 -8.40
C ARG A 27 -3.32 32.29 -8.08
N ALA A 28 -3.28 33.58 -8.40
CA ALA A 28 -2.42 34.52 -7.72
C ALA A 28 -2.40 34.18 -6.22
N PRO A 29 -1.22 34.11 -5.58
CA PRO A 29 -1.18 33.86 -4.14
C PRO A 29 -1.96 34.99 -3.46
N PRO A 30 -2.92 34.69 -2.56
CA PRO A 30 -3.45 35.75 -1.73
C PRO A 30 -2.26 36.33 -0.99
N ALA A 31 -2.05 37.64 -1.17
CA ALA A 31 -1.09 38.41 -0.40
C ALA A 31 -1.33 38.05 1.07
N GLN A 32 -0.41 37.26 1.62
CA GLN A 32 -0.38 37.01 3.05
C GLN A 32 -0.09 38.35 3.66
N THR A 33 -1.13 39.02 4.18
CA THR A 33 -0.98 40.05 5.17
C THR A 33 -0.24 39.39 6.31
N SER A 34 1.07 39.60 6.33
CA SER A 34 1.96 39.16 7.38
C SER A 34 1.40 39.74 8.68
N VAL A 35 0.74 38.92 9.47
CA VAL A 35 0.51 39.21 10.88
C VAL A 35 1.90 39.17 11.48
N ALA A 36 2.51 40.36 11.59
CA ALA A 36 3.83 40.55 12.14
C ALA A 36 3.85 39.91 13.53
N ARG A 37 4.53 38.76 13.63
CA ARG A 37 4.84 38.10 14.89
C ARG A 37 5.53 39.14 15.78
N PRO A 38 5.07 39.39 17.02
CA PRO A 38 5.72 40.37 17.89
C PRO A 38 7.16 39.92 18.07
N GLU A 39 8.09 40.73 17.57
CA GLU A 39 9.51 40.45 17.68
C GLU A 39 9.85 40.46 19.17
N SER A 40 10.29 39.31 19.69
CA SER A 40 10.71 39.23 21.08
C SER A 40 11.73 40.34 21.36
N ALA A 41 11.63 41.01 22.51
CA ALA A 41 12.49 42.13 22.90
C ALA A 41 14.01 41.83 22.77
N CYS A 42 14.39 40.55 22.73
CA CYS A 42 15.73 40.07 22.44
C CYS A 42 16.23 40.49 21.04
N PHE A 43 15.40 40.35 19.98
CA PHE A 43 15.77 40.76 18.62
C PHE A 43 15.77 42.28 18.43
N ALA A 44 14.88 42.99 19.12
CA ALA A 44 14.83 44.46 19.08
C ALA A 44 16.11 45.09 19.66
N LYS A 45 16.57 44.61 20.82
CA LYS A 45 17.84 45.07 21.42
C LYS A 45 19.06 44.72 20.55
N LEU A 46 19.07 43.54 19.92
CA LEU A 46 20.14 43.16 18.99
C LEU A 46 20.20 44.07 17.76
N ARG A 47 19.04 44.44 17.17
CA ARG A 47 19.00 45.39 16.04
C ARG A 47 19.48 46.78 16.44
N CYS A 48 19.07 47.30 17.59
CA CYS A 48 19.56 48.59 18.09
C CYS A 48 21.07 48.57 18.35
N HIS A 49 21.63 47.44 18.79
CA HIS A 49 23.07 47.31 19.02
C HIS A 49 23.87 47.26 17.70
N MET A 50 23.35 46.58 16.68
CA MET A 50 23.95 46.52 15.33
C MET A 50 23.81 47.85 14.56
N ALA A 51 22.76 48.64 14.83
CA ALA A 51 22.55 49.94 14.20
C ALA A 51 23.48 51.04 14.74
N ARG A 52 24.05 50.87 15.94
CA ARG A 52 24.93 51.88 16.57
C ARG A 52 26.36 51.88 16.03
N ARG A 53 26.78 50.85 15.28
CA ARG A 53 28.09 50.82 14.63
C ARG A 53 27.98 50.01 13.33
N PRO A 54 28.05 50.65 12.14
CA PRO A 54 27.93 49.92 10.90
C PRO A 54 29.09 48.91 10.82
N PRO A 55 28.78 47.61 10.66
CA PRO A 55 29.80 46.59 10.48
C PRO A 55 30.61 46.92 9.21
N PRO A 56 31.94 46.75 9.24
CA PRO A 56 32.76 47.08 8.08
C PRO A 56 32.32 46.23 6.88
N PRO A 57 32.38 46.76 5.64
CA PRO A 57 31.72 46.17 4.46
C PRO A 57 32.10 44.70 4.20
N HIS A 58 33.31 44.29 4.59
CA HIS A 58 33.79 42.91 4.48
C HIS A 58 33.02 41.91 5.36
N THR A 59 32.47 42.34 6.51
CA THR A 59 31.68 41.47 7.39
C THR A 59 30.25 41.27 6.89
N LEU A 60 29.65 42.28 6.26
CA LEU A 60 28.35 42.17 5.60
C LEU A 60 28.42 41.27 4.37
N ALA A 61 29.47 41.42 3.56
CA ALA A 61 29.72 40.56 2.41
C ALA A 61 29.86 39.09 2.83
N ARG A 62 30.69 38.80 3.85
CA ARG A 62 30.83 37.43 4.41
C ARG A 62 29.51 36.90 4.97
N ALA A 63 28.75 37.71 5.70
CA ALA A 63 27.45 37.29 6.24
C ALA A 63 26.44 36.96 5.12
N ALA A 64 26.40 37.77 4.05
CA ALA A 64 25.57 37.52 2.88
C ALA A 64 26.00 36.26 2.13
N GLU A 65 27.32 36.02 1.99
CA GLU A 65 27.86 34.79 1.40
C GLU A 65 27.49 33.55 2.23
N HIS A 66 27.61 33.59 3.56
CA HIS A 66 27.20 32.50 4.44
C HIS A 66 25.69 32.24 4.37
N GLN A 67 24.87 33.29 4.31
CA GLN A 67 23.42 33.17 4.11
C GLN A 67 23.08 32.59 2.72
N ALA A 68 23.74 33.04 1.66
CA ALA A 68 23.56 32.49 0.32
C ALA A 68 23.97 31.01 0.25
N ALA A 69 25.10 30.64 0.88
CA ALA A 69 25.58 29.26 0.95
C ALA A 69 24.61 28.35 1.70
N SER A 70 24.10 28.78 2.86
CA SER A 70 23.09 28.03 3.62
C SER A 70 21.77 27.89 2.86
N GLN A 71 21.29 28.96 2.20
CA GLN A 71 20.09 28.90 1.38
C GLN A 71 20.27 27.98 0.16
N ALA A 72 21.44 28.02 -0.48
CA ALA A 72 21.78 27.12 -1.58
C ALA A 72 21.83 25.66 -1.12
N TYR A 73 22.38 25.39 0.05
CA TYR A 73 22.35 24.06 0.65
C TYR A 73 20.92 23.58 0.89
N LEU A 74 20.05 24.41 1.47
CA LEU A 74 18.64 24.08 1.70
C LEU A 74 17.90 23.82 0.38
N ARG A 75 18.15 24.62 -0.67
CA ARG A 75 17.58 24.39 -2.00
C ARG A 75 18.03 23.04 -2.59
N ARG A 76 19.32 22.71 -2.49
CA ARG A 76 19.85 21.41 -2.96
C ARG A 76 19.26 20.24 -2.18
N SER A 77 19.16 20.37 -0.86
CA SER A 77 18.55 19.35 0.00
C SER A 77 17.07 19.15 -0.33
N ALA A 78 16.31 20.23 -0.52
CA ALA A 78 14.91 20.16 -0.93
C ALA A 78 14.74 19.57 -2.34
N ALA A 79 15.62 19.92 -3.29
CA ALA A 79 15.60 19.35 -4.64
C ALA A 79 15.90 17.84 -4.62
N LYS A 80 16.90 17.41 -3.82
CA LYS A 80 17.19 15.99 -3.61
C LYS A 80 15.99 15.26 -3.03
N LYS A 81 15.38 15.79 -1.96
CA LYS A 81 14.18 15.18 -1.37
C LYS A 81 13.05 15.05 -2.39
N LYS A 82 12.80 16.07 -3.22
CA LYS A 82 11.77 15.99 -4.27
C LYS A 82 12.05 14.87 -5.28
N LEU A 83 13.30 14.68 -5.68
CA LEU A 83 13.68 13.58 -6.58
C LEU A 83 13.48 12.22 -5.90
N ASP A 84 13.86 12.11 -4.62
CA ASP A 84 13.66 10.88 -3.85
C ASP A 84 12.16 10.57 -3.69
N ASP A 85 11.34 11.57 -3.35
CA ASP A 85 9.88 11.46 -3.23
C ASP A 85 9.24 11.07 -4.58
N GLN A 86 9.74 11.62 -5.69
CA GLN A 86 9.29 11.27 -7.04
C GLN A 86 9.65 9.83 -7.40
N ALA A 87 10.89 9.41 -7.16
CA ALA A 87 11.34 8.04 -7.41
C ALA A 87 10.51 7.02 -6.60
N PHE A 88 10.20 7.36 -5.35
CA PHE A 88 9.31 6.54 -4.52
C PHE A 88 7.90 6.43 -5.10
N ALA A 89 7.32 7.54 -5.56
CA ALA A 89 6.00 7.54 -6.18
C ALA A 89 5.97 6.70 -7.48
N GLU A 90 7.00 6.81 -8.30
CA GLU A 90 7.16 6.00 -9.52
C GLU A 90 7.28 4.52 -9.19
N GLN A 91 8.07 4.16 -8.17
CA GLN A 91 8.21 2.78 -7.71
C GLN A 91 6.88 2.21 -7.19
N LEU A 92 6.15 2.99 -6.39
CA LEU A 92 4.84 2.58 -5.87
C LEU A 92 3.83 2.35 -7.02
N HIS A 93 3.86 3.19 -8.05
CA HIS A 93 3.01 3.02 -9.22
C HIS A 93 3.34 1.76 -10.01
N LEU A 94 4.64 1.50 -10.24
CA LEU A 94 5.11 0.29 -10.90
C LEU A 94 4.70 -0.98 -10.13
N GLU A 95 4.80 -0.98 -8.81
CA GLU A 95 4.38 -2.12 -7.98
C GLU A 95 2.87 -2.38 -8.10
N GLN A 96 2.05 -1.33 -8.04
CA GLN A 96 0.60 -1.45 -8.23
C GLN A 96 0.25 -1.98 -9.62
N GLN A 97 0.94 -1.51 -10.65
CA GLN A 97 0.75 -1.99 -12.03
C GLN A 97 1.15 -3.47 -12.14
N GLN A 98 2.28 -3.89 -11.59
CA GLN A 98 2.70 -5.29 -11.58
C GLN A 98 1.71 -6.18 -10.83
N MET A 99 1.16 -5.71 -9.71
CA MET A 99 0.11 -6.44 -8.99
C MET A 99 -1.15 -6.61 -9.85
N LYS A 100 -1.60 -5.53 -10.49
CA LYS A 100 -2.75 -5.56 -11.40
C LYS A 100 -2.54 -6.55 -12.54
N ASP A 101 -1.39 -6.51 -13.21
CA ASP A 101 -1.09 -7.39 -14.34
C ASP A 101 -1.06 -8.86 -13.92
N ARG A 102 -0.47 -9.18 -12.76
CA ARG A 102 -0.49 -10.53 -12.18
C ARG A 102 -1.91 -11.03 -11.91
N LEU A 103 -2.79 -10.14 -11.41
CA LEU A 103 -4.19 -10.49 -11.18
C LEU A 103 -4.94 -10.75 -12.47
N ILE A 104 -4.74 -9.90 -13.49
CA ILE A 104 -5.35 -10.10 -14.82
C ILE A 104 -4.96 -11.47 -15.38
N THR A 105 -3.67 -11.81 -15.38
CA THR A 105 -3.21 -13.12 -15.86
C THR A 105 -3.83 -14.28 -15.07
N LYS A 106 -3.93 -14.18 -13.73
CA LYS A 106 -4.59 -15.22 -12.92
C LYS A 106 -6.07 -15.34 -13.24
N ILE A 107 -6.78 -14.24 -13.45
CA ILE A 107 -8.19 -14.20 -13.83
C ILE A 107 -8.39 -14.84 -15.21
N GLU A 108 -7.57 -14.50 -16.19
CA GLU A 108 -7.63 -15.10 -17.53
C GLU A 108 -7.41 -16.60 -17.47
N GLN A 109 -6.41 -17.06 -16.71
CA GLN A 109 -6.18 -18.48 -16.48
C GLN A 109 -7.34 -19.15 -15.74
N ALA A 110 -7.95 -18.48 -14.77
CA ALA A 110 -9.12 -18.97 -14.06
C ALA A 110 -10.30 -19.16 -15.03
N ASN A 111 -10.57 -18.15 -15.86
CA ASN A 111 -11.65 -18.16 -16.85
C ASN A 111 -11.42 -19.22 -17.95
N ALA A 112 -10.17 -19.40 -18.38
CA ALA A 112 -9.83 -20.48 -19.30
C ALA A 112 -10.12 -21.86 -18.68
N ARG A 113 -9.81 -22.04 -17.40
CA ARG A 113 -10.11 -23.29 -16.67
C ARG A 113 -11.59 -23.48 -16.40
N THR A 114 -12.33 -22.43 -16.03
CA THR A 114 -13.78 -22.57 -15.82
C THR A 114 -14.50 -22.94 -17.10
N LYS A 115 -14.07 -22.39 -18.24
CA LYS A 115 -14.55 -22.79 -19.57
C LYS A 115 -14.19 -24.24 -19.92
N TYR A 116 -13.00 -24.71 -19.55
CA TYR A 116 -12.61 -26.11 -19.77
C TYR A 116 -13.43 -27.09 -18.92
N LEU A 117 -13.71 -26.73 -17.67
CA LEU A 117 -14.51 -27.51 -16.72
C LEU A 117 -16.03 -27.35 -16.91
N ASP A 118 -16.46 -26.62 -17.94
CA ASP A 118 -17.85 -26.26 -18.23
C ASP A 118 -18.60 -25.70 -17.00
N THR A 119 -17.89 -24.87 -16.23
CA THR A 119 -18.46 -24.17 -15.08
C THR A 119 -18.90 -22.78 -15.48
N ASP A 120 -20.14 -22.43 -15.14
CA ASP A 120 -20.78 -21.14 -15.42
C ASP A 120 -20.20 -19.97 -14.62
N ARG A 121 -18.90 -19.91 -14.32
CA ARG A 121 -18.29 -18.81 -13.54
C ARG A 121 -17.33 -18.01 -14.39
N VAL A 122 -17.51 -16.68 -14.35
CA VAL A 122 -16.64 -15.70 -14.98
C VAL A 122 -16.10 -14.77 -13.91
N TYR A 123 -14.77 -14.64 -13.87
CA TYR A 123 -14.04 -13.74 -12.99
C TYR A 123 -13.66 -12.46 -13.73
N SER A 124 -13.73 -11.33 -13.05
CA SER A 124 -13.34 -10.01 -13.56
C SER A 124 -12.60 -9.22 -12.49
N LEU A 125 -11.76 -8.28 -12.91
CA LEU A 125 -11.07 -7.38 -11.99
C LEU A 125 -12.00 -6.21 -11.63
N VAL A 126 -12.17 -5.97 -10.34
CA VAL A 126 -13.00 -4.89 -9.78
C VAL A 126 -12.16 -4.05 -8.84
N GLN A 127 -12.52 -2.78 -8.67
CA GLN A 127 -11.96 -1.93 -7.62
C GLN A 127 -13.06 -1.63 -6.60
N ASP A 128 -12.72 -1.77 -5.32
CA ASP A 128 -13.61 -1.39 -4.22
C ASP A 128 -13.70 0.14 -4.08
N VAL A 129 -14.61 0.62 -3.22
CA VAL A 129 -14.85 2.05 -2.98
C VAL A 129 -13.59 2.79 -2.49
N TYR A 130 -12.65 2.07 -1.90
CA TYR A 130 -11.35 2.57 -1.44
C TYR A 130 -10.23 2.48 -2.48
N GLY A 131 -10.54 2.05 -3.71
CA GLY A 131 -9.56 1.87 -4.79
C GLY A 131 -8.71 0.62 -4.67
N GLN A 132 -9.01 -0.30 -3.74
CA GLN A 132 -8.32 -1.58 -3.62
C GLN A 132 -8.84 -2.59 -4.66
N TYR A 133 -7.94 -3.42 -5.18
CA TYR A 133 -8.30 -4.45 -6.15
C TYR A 133 -9.05 -5.61 -5.46
N ALA A 134 -10.18 -5.98 -6.04
CA ALA A 134 -10.99 -7.13 -5.67
C ALA A 134 -11.39 -7.91 -6.93
N ILE A 135 -11.90 -9.12 -6.75
CA ILE A 135 -12.30 -9.97 -7.88
C ILE A 135 -13.82 -10.06 -7.94
N GLY A 136 -14.40 -9.62 -9.05
CA GLY A 136 -15.80 -9.90 -9.36
C GLY A 136 -15.95 -11.33 -9.81
N ALA A 137 -16.88 -12.08 -9.22
CA ALA A 137 -17.31 -13.38 -9.71
C ALA A 137 -18.79 -13.29 -10.11
N GLN A 138 -19.06 -13.61 -11.37
CA GLN A 138 -20.40 -13.66 -11.94
C GLN A 138 -20.71 -15.06 -12.43
N ARG A 139 -21.94 -15.51 -12.20
CA ARG A 139 -22.44 -16.74 -12.81
C ARG A 139 -23.06 -16.44 -14.18
N SER A 140 -22.80 -17.28 -15.17
CA SER A 140 -23.41 -17.18 -16.50
C SER A 140 -24.94 -17.20 -16.34
N GLY A 141 -25.61 -16.15 -16.81
CA GLY A 141 -27.06 -15.98 -16.68
C GLY A 141 -27.54 -15.24 -15.42
N ASP A 142 -26.68 -15.02 -14.42
CA ASP A 142 -27.01 -14.21 -13.25
C ASP A 142 -26.55 -12.75 -13.45
N ALA A 143 -27.45 -11.79 -13.28
CA ALA A 143 -27.11 -10.36 -13.29
C ALA A 143 -26.39 -9.91 -11.99
N ARG A 144 -26.28 -10.78 -10.99
CA ARG A 144 -25.67 -10.47 -9.70
C ARG A 144 -24.18 -10.79 -9.74
N PHE A 145 -23.36 -9.76 -9.57
CA PHE A 145 -21.92 -9.91 -9.35
C PHE A 145 -21.65 -10.04 -7.84
N ARG A 146 -20.74 -10.95 -7.47
CA ARG A 146 -20.22 -11.04 -6.11
C ARG A 146 -18.79 -10.52 -6.11
N VAL A 147 -18.47 -9.64 -5.17
CA VAL A 147 -17.09 -9.19 -4.96
C VAL A 147 -16.42 -10.18 -4.02
N LEU A 148 -15.26 -10.68 -4.42
CA LEU A 148 -14.42 -11.59 -3.66
C LEU A 148 -13.13 -10.87 -3.28
N ASP A 149 -12.70 -11.09 -2.05
CA ASP A 149 -11.36 -10.71 -1.62
C ASP A 149 -10.30 -11.55 -2.35
N LEU A 150 -9.09 -11.00 -2.44
CA LEU A 150 -7.96 -11.63 -3.12
C LEU A 150 -7.66 -13.03 -2.56
N ASP A 151 -7.64 -13.19 -1.23
CA ASP A 151 -7.35 -14.47 -0.59
C ASP A 151 -8.41 -15.54 -0.89
N VAL A 152 -9.67 -15.13 -1.01
CA VAL A 152 -10.79 -16.01 -1.35
C VAL A 152 -10.63 -16.47 -2.80
N PHE A 153 -10.34 -15.54 -3.71
CA PHE A 153 -10.07 -15.87 -5.10
C PHE A 153 -8.85 -16.79 -5.25
N GLU A 154 -7.75 -16.56 -4.53
CA GLU A 154 -6.57 -17.44 -4.60
C GLU A 154 -6.86 -18.86 -4.15
N ARG A 155 -7.73 -19.01 -3.14
CA ARG A 155 -8.17 -20.33 -2.68
C ARG A 155 -9.05 -21.03 -3.72
N GLU A 156 -9.98 -20.30 -4.34
CA GLU A 156 -10.81 -20.84 -5.42
C GLU A 156 -9.98 -21.19 -6.67
N TYR A 157 -9.05 -20.32 -7.07
CA TYR A 157 -8.15 -20.55 -8.18
C TYR A 157 -7.31 -21.82 -7.96
N ARG A 158 -6.71 -22.00 -6.78
CA ARG A 158 -5.98 -23.23 -6.44
C ARG A 158 -6.85 -24.48 -6.52
N ARG A 159 -8.13 -24.38 -6.12
CA ARG A 159 -9.08 -25.50 -6.25
C ARG A 159 -9.35 -25.81 -7.72
N LEU A 160 -9.70 -24.81 -8.54
CA LEU A 160 -9.90 -24.95 -9.99
C LEU A 160 -8.70 -25.59 -10.67
N VAL A 161 -7.50 -25.22 -10.23
CA VAL A 161 -6.25 -25.74 -10.78
C VAL A 161 -6.05 -27.22 -10.43
N THR A 162 -6.44 -27.61 -9.22
CA THR A 162 -6.28 -28.97 -8.70
C THR A 162 -7.34 -29.91 -9.26
N THR A 163 -8.60 -29.46 -9.34
CA THR A 163 -9.72 -30.25 -9.88
C THR A 163 -9.50 -30.61 -11.35
N SER A 164 -9.02 -29.67 -12.17
CA SER A 164 -8.70 -29.97 -13.57
C SER A 164 -7.61 -31.04 -13.74
N ARG A 165 -6.68 -31.16 -12.78
CA ARG A 165 -5.63 -32.18 -12.83
C ARG A 165 -6.17 -33.57 -12.54
N LEU A 166 -7.19 -33.68 -11.69
CA LEU A 166 -7.84 -34.94 -11.33
C LEU A 166 -8.77 -35.44 -12.46
N GLU A 167 -9.54 -34.54 -13.09
CA GLU A 167 -10.39 -34.92 -14.23
C GLU A 167 -9.58 -35.33 -15.46
N ALA A 168 -8.41 -34.73 -15.68
CA ALA A 168 -7.48 -35.13 -16.75
C ALA A 168 -6.78 -36.49 -16.49
N THR A 169 -6.88 -37.06 -15.29
CA THR A 169 -6.17 -38.31 -14.91
C THR A 169 -7.07 -39.49 -14.54
N GLY A 170 -8.40 -39.33 -14.44
CA GLY A 170 -9.24 -40.41 -13.92
C GLY A 170 -10.71 -40.37 -14.34
N SER A 171 -11.09 -41.39 -15.11
CA SER A 171 -12.42 -41.83 -15.52
C SER A 171 -13.43 -42.05 -14.37
N CYS A 172 -14.70 -41.81 -14.68
CA CYS A 172 -15.94 -42.39 -14.10
C CYS A 172 -16.30 -42.09 -12.62
N GLY A 173 -17.25 -41.16 -12.46
CA GLY A 173 -18.42 -41.24 -11.59
C GLY A 173 -18.24 -41.68 -10.13
N ASP A 174 -18.01 -40.75 -9.22
CA ASP A 174 -18.62 -40.78 -7.88
C ASP A 174 -18.57 -39.41 -7.18
N LEU A 175 -19.54 -38.54 -7.49
CA LEU A 175 -19.66 -37.21 -6.87
C LEU A 175 -20.29 -37.25 -5.46
N THR A 176 -20.43 -38.44 -4.85
CA THR A 176 -21.02 -38.55 -3.49
C THR A 176 -20.01 -38.87 -2.37
N VAL A 177 -18.75 -39.14 -2.69
CA VAL A 177 -17.74 -39.56 -1.70
C VAL A 177 -16.85 -38.43 -1.15
N LEU A 178 -16.95 -37.18 -1.61
CA LEU A 178 -16.31 -36.04 -0.94
C LEU A 178 -17.17 -35.46 0.20
N ARG A 179 -17.74 -36.34 1.02
CA ARG A 179 -18.25 -35.99 2.35
C ARG A 179 -17.05 -35.64 3.23
N ARG A 180 -16.80 -34.33 3.40
CA ARG A 180 -15.99 -33.70 4.45
C ARG A 180 -14.74 -34.49 4.88
N HIS A 181 -13.60 -34.21 4.24
CA HIS A 181 -12.33 -34.31 4.94
C HIS A 181 -11.74 -32.90 5.02
N PRO A 182 -11.49 -32.31 6.20
CA PRO A 182 -10.74 -31.07 6.29
C PRO A 182 -9.25 -31.41 6.14
N PRO A 183 -8.55 -30.98 5.08
CA PRO A 183 -7.10 -31.13 5.00
C PRO A 183 -6.48 -29.88 5.62
N HIS A 184 -6.54 -29.75 6.96
CA HIS A 184 -5.83 -28.64 7.63
C HIS A 184 -5.39 -28.92 9.07
N SER A 185 -5.90 -29.97 9.72
CA SER A 185 -5.49 -30.30 11.10
C SER A 185 -4.03 -30.72 11.20
N ASP A 186 -3.53 -31.49 10.23
CA ASP A 186 -2.17 -32.06 10.34
C ASP A 186 -1.08 -31.05 10.03
N HIS A 187 -1.34 -30.08 9.14
CA HIS A 187 -0.41 -28.97 8.91
C HIS A 187 -0.37 -28.04 10.12
N MET A 188 -1.52 -27.68 10.71
CA MET A 188 -1.55 -26.87 11.93
C MET A 188 -0.91 -27.60 13.11
N ARG A 189 -1.15 -28.91 13.26
CA ARG A 189 -0.51 -29.74 14.30
C ARG A 189 1.01 -29.78 14.11
N LYS A 190 1.52 -29.98 12.89
CA LYS A 190 2.96 -29.95 12.60
C LYS A 190 3.57 -28.58 12.85
N SER A 191 2.88 -27.50 12.45
CA SER A 191 3.31 -26.13 12.73
C SER A 191 3.36 -25.84 14.24
N LEU A 192 2.33 -26.26 14.98
CA LEU A 192 2.27 -26.10 16.43
C LEU A 192 3.39 -26.88 17.13
N VAL A 193 3.63 -28.14 16.74
CA VAL A 193 4.74 -28.94 17.25
C VAL A 193 6.08 -28.29 16.94
N HIS A 194 6.24 -27.73 15.74
CA HIS A 194 7.46 -27.03 15.35
C HIS A 194 7.70 -25.77 16.19
N ILE A 195 6.66 -24.96 16.41
CA ILE A 195 6.72 -23.76 17.26
C ILE A 195 7.03 -24.14 18.71
N MET A 196 6.38 -25.18 19.25
CA MET A 196 6.66 -25.67 20.60
C MET A 196 8.11 -26.12 20.74
N ASN A 197 8.62 -26.92 19.79
CA ASN A 197 10.01 -27.36 19.81
C ASN A 197 11.00 -26.19 19.69
N ALA A 198 10.72 -25.20 18.83
CA ALA A 198 11.55 -24.00 18.71
C ALA A 198 11.53 -23.17 20.00
N THR A 199 10.38 -23.11 20.68
CA THR A 199 10.25 -22.42 21.96
C THR A 199 11.03 -23.14 23.07
N THR A 200 11.00 -24.47 23.10
CA THR A 200 11.82 -25.29 24.01
C THR A 200 13.31 -25.07 23.78
N GLN A 201 13.77 -25.09 22.52
CA GLN A 201 15.18 -24.84 22.18
C GLN A 201 15.62 -23.43 22.60
N LEU A 202 14.73 -22.44 22.45
CA LEU A 202 15.03 -21.08 22.89
C LEU A 202 15.12 -21.00 24.42
N ALA A 203 14.25 -21.69 25.15
CA ALA A 203 14.33 -21.77 26.61
C ALA A 203 15.62 -22.45 27.07
N GLU A 204 16.00 -23.56 26.46
CA GLU A 204 17.27 -24.26 26.72
C GLU A 204 18.48 -23.34 26.45
N ALA A 205 18.48 -22.62 25.33
CA ALA A 205 19.55 -21.68 25.01
C ALA A 205 19.64 -20.51 26.02
N LEU A 206 18.51 -20.00 26.51
CA LEU A 206 18.48 -18.98 27.54
C LEU A 206 18.97 -19.51 28.89
N ASP A 207 18.59 -20.72 29.28
CA ASP A 207 19.08 -21.37 30.50
C ASP A 207 20.59 -21.64 30.43
N GLU A 208 21.10 -22.07 29.29
CA GLU A 208 22.54 -22.21 29.04
C GLU A 208 23.27 -20.85 29.15
N GLN A 209 22.69 -19.79 28.60
CA GLN A 209 23.24 -18.44 28.70
C GLN A 209 23.24 -17.93 30.15
N LEU A 210 22.17 -18.16 30.90
CA LEU A 210 22.08 -17.80 32.32
C LEU A 210 23.09 -18.58 33.17
N LEU A 211 23.22 -19.89 32.96
CA LEU A 211 24.25 -20.72 33.61
C LEU A 211 25.66 -20.26 33.24
N ALA A 212 25.91 -19.92 31.97
CA ALA A 212 27.18 -19.37 31.53
C ALA A 212 27.47 -18.02 32.18
N MET A 213 26.47 -17.14 32.33
CA MET A 213 26.60 -15.86 33.04
C MET A 213 26.86 -16.05 34.53
N GLN A 214 26.18 -17.00 35.19
CA GLN A 214 26.43 -17.35 36.59
C GLN A 214 27.84 -17.90 36.81
N ARG A 215 28.30 -18.82 35.95
CA ARG A 215 29.68 -19.35 35.99
C ARG A 215 30.74 -18.27 35.76
N LYS A 216 30.42 -17.27 34.92
CA LYS A 216 31.26 -16.10 34.67
C LYS A 216 31.19 -15.04 35.79
N GLY A 217 30.44 -15.30 36.87
CA GLY A 217 30.40 -14.44 38.06
C GLY A 217 29.55 -13.17 37.94
N TRP A 218 28.75 -13.02 36.87
CA TRP A 218 27.98 -11.79 36.60
C TRP A 218 26.88 -11.50 37.63
N ASN A 219 26.49 -12.48 38.46
CA ASN A 219 25.49 -12.32 39.53
C ASN A 219 26.12 -12.25 40.95
N THR A 220 27.43 -12.06 41.09
CA THR A 220 28.09 -11.87 42.41
C THR A 220 28.08 -10.43 42.89
N SER A 221 26.94 -9.76 42.80
CA SER A 221 26.77 -8.45 43.42
C SER A 221 25.54 -8.44 44.33
N ALA A 222 25.81 -8.26 45.62
CA ALA A 222 24.90 -7.92 46.71
C ALA A 222 24.14 -9.05 47.42
N MET A 223 24.87 -9.98 48.07
CA MET A 223 24.51 -10.47 49.40
C MET A 223 25.79 -10.62 50.22
N GLY A 224 26.15 -9.56 50.94
CA GLY A 224 27.36 -9.51 51.73
C GLY A 224 27.65 -8.13 52.29
N HIS A 225 26.63 -7.44 52.81
CA HIS A 225 26.81 -6.30 53.73
C HIS A 225 25.52 -6.10 54.54
N HIS A 226 25.28 -7.03 55.45
CA HIS A 226 24.67 -6.71 56.74
C HIS A 226 25.11 -7.80 57.73
N GLU A 227 25.42 -7.36 58.95
CA GLU A 227 25.86 -8.15 60.12
C GLU A 227 27.36 -8.43 60.21
N SER A 228 28.12 -7.47 60.73
CA SER A 228 28.54 -7.45 62.14
C SER A 228 29.39 -6.21 62.42
#